data_AF-A0A2H0VTZ7-F1
#
_entry.id   AF-A0A2H0VTZ7-F1
#
_cell.length_a   1.000
_cell.length_b   1.000
_cell.length_c   1.000
_cell.angle_alpha   90.00
_cell.angle_beta   90.00
_cell.angle_gamma   90.00
#
_symmetry.space_group_name_H-M   'P 1'
#
loop_
_entity.id
_entity.type
_entity.pdbx_description
1 polymer ?
#
loop_
_entity_poly.entity_id
_entity_poly.type
_entity_poly.pdbx_seq_one_letter_code
_entity_poly.pdbx_strand_id
1 'polypeptide(L)'
;MNTYVWFLLLTPFLLFSQSPQDNPTPGQIEVQLQDAEAEFQRALKLFSPWYTGPLITPGASMMPPGNGNTQPYLFVIDNYAAFNKDRKSIALENNLIQLKGTANVQTGITDNFDINVSFSGISNWQNGHHGGGFGDIGVTGGFLINKQTLYAPAVKLTISETFPTGSYKSLNNNGLNLSATGAGAYSTQFGLGFSKVILWATEHPMNVRCFFGYQLSTVVNVKGFHAYGGGFGCNGKVKPGNTFSADFGYEYSFNENWVAALDVVYSATNRTKFHGNAGLTASGTPASSGSGYSDNLSFAPAIEYNWSPKLGLIAGGWFSVYGRNSSKYAAGIISLTISYP
;
A
#
# COMPACT_ATOMS: atom_id res chain seq x y z
N MET A 1 -60.72 48.57 39.52
CA MET A 1 -61.01 47.21 40.00
C MET A 1 -59.71 46.57 40.43
N ASN A 2 -59.60 46.33 41.74
CA ASN A 2 -58.77 45.38 42.49
C ASN A 2 -58.26 44.14 41.72
N THR A 3 -57.22 43.36 42.08
CA THR A 3 -56.03 43.37 42.96
C THR A 3 -55.39 41.96 42.77
N TYR A 4 -54.09 41.75 43.10
CA TYR A 4 -53.42 40.44 43.42
C TYR A 4 -53.04 39.51 42.23
N VAL A 5 -52.01 38.64 42.22
CA VAL A 5 -50.89 38.26 43.12
C VAL A 5 -49.86 37.40 42.33
N TRP A 6 -48.65 37.30 42.89
CA TRP A 6 -47.45 36.56 42.51
C TRP A 6 -47.48 35.00 42.63
N PHE A 7 -46.44 34.37 42.04
CA PHE A 7 -45.69 33.14 42.42
C PHE A 7 -46.34 31.72 42.37
N LEU A 8 -45.63 30.77 41.69
CA LEU A 8 -45.23 29.40 42.12
C LEU A 8 -44.86 28.57 40.85
N LEU A 9 -43.59 28.22 40.58
CA LEU A 9 -42.80 27.07 41.07
C LEU A 9 -43.31 25.67 40.64
N LEU A 10 -42.37 24.88 40.09
CA LEU A 10 -42.19 23.41 40.16
C LEU A 10 -43.02 22.49 39.24
N THR A 11 -42.32 21.94 38.22
CA THR A 11 -42.17 20.51 37.82
C THR A 11 -43.20 19.47 38.30
N PRO A 12 -43.57 18.46 37.47
CA PRO A 12 -42.62 17.37 37.19
C PRO A 12 -42.61 16.78 35.76
N PHE A 13 -41.40 16.40 35.37
CA PHE A 13 -41.04 15.18 34.65
C PHE A 13 -42.20 14.42 33.99
N LEU A 14 -42.28 14.51 32.66
CA LEU A 14 -42.87 13.48 31.84
C LEU A 14 -42.04 12.20 32.02
N LEU A 15 -42.60 11.32 32.85
CA LEU A 15 -42.41 9.88 32.93
C LEU A 15 -41.81 9.28 31.66
N PHE A 16 -40.48 9.15 31.64
CA PHE A 16 -39.91 7.92 31.10
C PHE A 16 -40.40 6.81 32.03
N SER A 17 -41.44 6.11 31.60
CA SER A 17 -41.72 4.75 32.02
C SER A 17 -40.43 3.96 31.80
N GLN A 18 -39.60 3.85 32.84
CA GLN A 18 -38.71 2.71 32.97
C GLN A 18 -39.65 1.51 32.91
N SER A 19 -39.63 0.80 31.78
CA SER A 19 -40.06 -0.60 31.77
C SER A 19 -39.44 -1.24 33.01
N PRO A 20 -40.17 -2.05 33.80
CA PRO A 20 -39.54 -2.81 34.86
C PRO A 20 -38.39 -3.55 34.21
N GLN A 21 -37.17 -3.16 34.54
CA GLN A 21 -36.01 -3.95 34.20
C GLN A 21 -36.17 -5.14 35.11
N ASP A 22 -36.76 -6.23 34.60
CA ASP A 22 -36.92 -7.47 35.35
C ASP A 22 -35.57 -7.76 35.97
N ASN A 23 -35.51 -7.67 37.30
CA ASN A 23 -34.26 -7.89 38.02
C ASN A 23 -33.81 -9.29 37.63
N PRO A 24 -32.60 -9.44 37.08
CA PRO A 24 -32.14 -10.74 36.61
C PRO A 24 -32.28 -11.73 37.77
N THR A 25 -32.91 -12.87 37.48
CA THR A 25 -33.03 -13.95 38.45
C THR A 25 -31.64 -14.35 38.93
N PRO A 26 -31.48 -14.89 40.16
CA PRO A 26 -30.17 -15.35 40.65
C PRO A 26 -29.42 -16.24 39.65
N GLY A 27 -30.13 -17.11 38.91
CA GLY A 27 -29.55 -17.93 37.85
C GLY A 27 -29.08 -17.13 36.62
N GLN A 28 -29.78 -16.06 36.24
CA GLN A 28 -29.32 -15.15 35.18
C GLN A 28 -28.11 -14.32 35.62
N ILE A 29 -28.05 -13.91 36.90
CA ILE A 29 -26.89 -13.23 37.48
C ILE A 29 -25.67 -14.17 37.47
N GLU A 30 -25.86 -15.43 37.82
CA GLU A 30 -24.77 -16.42 37.85
C GLU A 30 -24.21 -16.71 36.45
N VAL A 31 -25.07 -16.80 35.43
CA VAL A 31 -24.63 -16.89 34.03
C VAL A 31 -23.85 -15.63 33.60
N GLN A 32 -24.35 -14.43 33.92
CA GLN A 32 -23.66 -13.18 33.61
C GLN A 32 -22.29 -13.08 34.29
N LEU A 33 -22.17 -13.54 35.54
CA LEU A 33 -20.91 -13.58 36.27
C LEU A 33 -19.93 -14.58 35.65
N GLN A 34 -20.41 -15.75 35.21
CA GLN A 34 -19.59 -16.73 34.50
C GLN A 34 -19.10 -16.19 33.15
N ASP A 35 -19.97 -15.54 32.37
CA ASP A 35 -19.60 -14.91 31.10
C ASP A 35 -18.59 -13.77 31.31
N ALA A 36 -18.81 -12.93 32.33
CA ALA A 36 -17.90 -11.84 32.68
C ALA A 36 -16.53 -12.34 33.16
N GLU A 37 -16.50 -13.41 33.97
CA GLU A 37 -15.25 -14.05 34.39
C GLU A 37 -14.53 -14.67 33.19
N ALA A 38 -15.25 -15.33 32.28
CA ALA A 38 -14.66 -15.87 31.05
C ALA A 38 -14.07 -14.77 30.15
N GLU A 39 -14.76 -13.64 30.01
CA GLU A 39 -14.27 -12.48 29.28
C GLU A 39 -13.04 -11.85 29.96
N PHE A 40 -13.05 -11.75 31.29
CA PHE A 40 -11.91 -11.28 32.07
C PHE A 40 -10.68 -12.17 31.92
N GLN A 41 -10.85 -13.49 32.06
CA GLN A 41 -9.77 -14.47 31.87
C GLN A 41 -9.22 -14.42 30.44
N ARG A 42 -10.08 -14.18 29.45
CA ARG A 42 -9.66 -13.97 28.06
C ARG A 42 -8.88 -12.66 27.88
N ALA A 43 -9.33 -11.58 28.49
CA ALA A 43 -8.66 -10.28 28.45
C ALA A 43 -7.25 -10.34 29.06
N LEU A 44 -7.07 -11.12 30.14
CA LEU A 44 -5.75 -11.35 30.75
C LEU A 44 -4.75 -12.05 29.83
N LYS A 45 -5.22 -12.81 28.83
CA LYS A 45 -4.38 -13.48 27.84
C LYS A 45 -4.06 -12.61 26.62
N LEU A 46 -4.83 -11.55 26.40
CA LEU A 46 -4.58 -10.62 25.29
C LEU A 46 -3.34 -9.79 25.58
N PHE A 47 -2.55 -9.57 24.53
CA PHE A 47 -1.37 -8.71 24.56
C PHE A 47 -1.52 -7.57 23.55
N SER A 48 -0.69 -6.54 23.67
CA SER A 48 -0.65 -5.44 22.71
C SER A 48 0.32 -5.79 21.58
N PRO A 49 -0.16 -6.10 20.37
CA PRO A 49 0.73 -6.51 19.29
C PRO A 49 1.54 -5.33 18.77
N TRP A 50 2.79 -5.58 18.36
CA TRP A 50 3.57 -4.63 17.58
C TRP A 50 3.55 -5.05 16.11
N TYR A 51 3.19 -4.10 15.24
CA TYR A 51 3.11 -4.32 13.81
C TYR A 51 4.13 -3.42 13.12
N THR A 52 5.09 -4.03 12.42
CA THR A 52 5.93 -3.35 11.43
C THR A 52 5.10 -3.00 10.20
N GLY A 53 4.06 -3.78 9.92
CA GLY A 53 3.19 -3.66 8.76
C GLY A 53 3.54 -4.68 7.68
N PRO A 54 2.55 -5.15 6.91
CA PRO A 54 2.79 -6.13 5.86
C PRO A 54 3.65 -5.46 4.77
N LEU A 55 4.26 -6.27 3.90
CA LEU A 55 5.30 -5.82 2.99
C LEU A 55 4.84 -4.74 2.01
N ILE A 56 3.55 -4.76 1.62
CA ILE A 56 3.04 -3.92 0.53
C ILE A 56 1.84 -3.07 0.96
N THR A 57 0.86 -3.65 1.66
CA THR A 57 -0.42 -2.97 1.91
C THR A 57 -0.26 -1.85 2.94
N PRO A 58 -0.52 -0.58 2.58
CA PRO A 58 -0.33 0.54 3.49
C PRO A 58 -1.36 0.54 4.64
N GLY A 59 -0.96 1.10 5.78
CA GLY A 59 -1.85 1.32 6.93
C GLY A 59 -2.70 2.58 6.80
N ALA A 60 -3.87 2.57 7.44
CA ALA A 60 -4.79 3.71 7.51
C ALA A 60 -4.63 4.54 8.80
N SER A 61 -3.72 4.15 9.71
CA SER A 61 -3.43 4.91 10.93
C SER A 61 -2.68 6.21 10.62
N MET A 62 -3.04 7.30 11.31
CA MET A 62 -2.34 8.58 11.21
C MET A 62 -1.02 8.54 11.99
N MET A 63 0.02 9.17 11.46
CA MET A 63 1.21 9.49 12.25
C MET A 63 0.91 10.65 13.20
N PRO A 64 1.10 10.52 14.52
CA PRO A 64 0.86 11.62 15.46
C PRO A 64 1.80 12.81 15.24
N PRO A 65 1.38 14.06 15.55
CA PRO A 65 2.26 15.22 15.50
C PRO A 65 3.51 15.05 16.36
N GLY A 66 4.66 15.52 15.84
CA GLY A 66 5.94 15.34 16.53
C GLY A 66 6.30 13.87 16.70
N ASN A 67 5.89 13.04 15.73
CA ASN A 67 6.39 11.69 15.53
C ASN A 67 6.62 11.47 14.03
N GLY A 68 7.47 10.50 13.72
CA GLY A 68 7.72 10.04 12.37
C GLY A 68 8.12 8.57 12.33
N ASN A 69 8.09 8.02 11.13
CA ASN A 69 8.67 6.72 10.84
C ASN A 69 9.55 6.82 9.59
N THR A 70 10.54 5.94 9.53
CA THR A 70 11.23 5.61 8.30
C THR A 70 11.22 4.11 8.12
N GLN A 71 11.00 3.69 6.89
CA GLN A 71 10.96 2.27 6.54
C GLN A 71 11.69 2.04 5.21
N PRO A 72 13.01 1.80 5.25
CA PRO A 72 13.76 1.30 4.11
C PRO A 72 13.38 -0.15 3.80
N TYR A 73 13.33 -0.45 2.50
CA TYR A 73 13.07 -1.74 1.91
C TYR A 73 14.18 -2.08 0.91
N LEU A 74 14.56 -3.34 0.88
CA LEU A 74 15.41 -3.92 -0.15
C LEU A 74 14.67 -5.07 -0.82
N PHE A 75 14.58 -5.00 -2.13
CA PHE A 75 13.95 -6.02 -2.97
C PHE A 75 15.02 -6.63 -3.89
N VAL A 76 15.08 -7.96 -3.93
CA VAL A 76 15.82 -8.71 -4.94
C VAL A 76 14.78 -9.43 -5.80
N ILE A 77 14.64 -9.02 -7.06
CA ILE A 77 13.56 -9.46 -7.95
C ILE A 77 14.16 -10.22 -9.13
N ASP A 78 13.67 -11.42 -9.39
CA ASP A 78 13.93 -12.19 -10.60
C ASP A 78 12.69 -12.16 -11.50
N ASN A 79 12.77 -11.42 -12.61
CA ASN A 79 11.77 -11.45 -13.67
C ASN A 79 12.18 -12.54 -14.68
N TYR A 80 11.69 -13.77 -14.44
CA TYR A 80 12.05 -14.96 -15.21
C TYR A 80 11.08 -15.26 -16.38
N ALA A 81 9.89 -14.66 -16.37
CA ALA A 81 8.86 -14.88 -17.38
C ALA A 81 7.96 -13.66 -17.54
N ALA A 82 7.04 -13.71 -18.50
CA ALA A 82 5.97 -12.73 -18.66
C ALA A 82 4.63 -13.40 -18.97
N PHE A 83 3.54 -12.85 -18.45
CA PHE A 83 2.20 -13.21 -18.88
C PHE A 83 1.88 -12.49 -20.19
N ASN A 84 1.48 -13.23 -21.22
CA ASN A 84 1.10 -12.64 -22.50
C ASN A 84 -0.34 -12.10 -22.49
N LYS A 85 -0.82 -11.62 -23.65
CA LYS A 85 -2.19 -11.10 -23.83
C LYS A 85 -3.29 -12.13 -23.55
N ASP A 86 -2.97 -13.41 -23.60
CA ASP A 86 -3.86 -14.55 -23.37
C ASP A 86 -3.60 -15.18 -21.99
N ARG A 87 -2.86 -14.49 -21.11
CA ARG A 87 -2.52 -14.89 -19.73
C ARG A 87 -1.65 -16.13 -19.61
N LYS A 88 -1.05 -16.56 -20.71
CA LYS A 88 -0.08 -17.66 -20.70
C LYS A 88 1.28 -17.14 -20.26
N SER A 89 1.92 -17.91 -19.37
CA SER A 89 3.30 -17.68 -18.94
C SER A 89 4.24 -18.04 -20.08
N ILE A 90 5.05 -17.09 -20.53
CA ILE A 90 6.12 -17.27 -21.52
C ILE A 90 7.44 -17.00 -20.82
N ALA A 91 8.36 -17.96 -20.85
CA ALA A 91 9.70 -17.79 -20.32
C ALA A 91 10.43 -16.68 -21.08
N LEU A 92 11.16 -15.84 -20.36
CA LEU A 92 12.07 -14.88 -20.99
C LEU A 92 13.33 -15.63 -21.41
N GLU A 93 13.90 -15.26 -22.55
CA GLU A 93 15.16 -15.85 -23.02
C GLU A 93 16.31 -15.57 -22.04
N ASN A 94 16.26 -14.40 -21.40
CA ASN A 94 17.18 -14.00 -20.33
C ASN A 94 16.41 -13.29 -19.22
N ASN A 95 16.60 -13.77 -17.99
CA ASN A 95 15.99 -13.18 -16.81
C ASN A 95 16.51 -11.75 -16.58
N LEU A 96 15.61 -10.87 -16.14
CA LEU A 96 15.97 -9.54 -15.64
C LEU A 96 16.02 -9.60 -14.12
N ILE A 97 17.23 -9.52 -13.57
CA ILE A 97 17.45 -9.42 -12.13
C ILE A 97 17.45 -7.94 -11.73
N GLN A 98 16.72 -7.60 -10.69
CA GLN A 98 16.63 -6.23 -10.18
C GLN A 98 16.94 -6.20 -8.69
N LEU A 99 17.79 -5.26 -8.29
CA LEU A 99 17.99 -4.86 -6.90
C LEU A 99 17.34 -3.49 -6.76
N LYS A 100 16.26 -3.43 -5.98
CA LYS A 100 15.52 -2.19 -5.76
C LYS A 100 15.58 -1.82 -4.28
N GLY A 101 16.09 -0.62 -4.00
CA GLY A 101 15.97 0.02 -2.70
C GLY A 101 14.77 0.98 -2.72
N THR A 102 13.98 1.00 -1.66
CA THR A 102 12.92 2.01 -1.47
C THR A 102 12.96 2.48 -0.03
N ALA A 103 12.79 3.77 0.22
CA ALA A 103 12.70 4.30 1.57
C ALA A 103 11.50 5.24 1.65
N ASN A 104 10.68 5.03 2.68
CA ASN A 104 9.57 5.91 3.01
C ASN A 104 9.91 6.66 4.29
N VAL A 105 9.62 7.96 4.33
CA VAL A 105 9.74 8.81 5.51
C VAL A 105 8.40 9.47 5.75
N GLN A 106 7.71 9.04 6.80
CA GLN A 106 6.42 9.58 7.20
C GLN A 106 6.57 10.48 8.43
N THR A 107 5.84 11.60 8.46
CA THR A 107 5.79 12.51 9.60
C THR A 107 4.37 13.00 9.85
N GLY A 108 3.99 13.09 11.13
CA GLY A 108 2.71 13.63 11.54
C GLY A 108 2.75 15.15 11.59
N ILE A 109 1.82 15.79 10.88
CA ILE A 109 1.71 17.26 10.85
C ILE A 109 0.62 17.73 11.83
N THR A 110 -0.54 17.08 11.78
CA THR A 110 -1.64 17.25 12.73
C THR A 110 -2.25 15.88 13.03
N ASP A 111 -3.14 15.78 14.02
CA ASP A 111 -3.83 14.51 14.32
C ASP A 111 -4.66 13.94 13.14
N ASN A 112 -4.95 14.78 12.14
CA ASN A 112 -5.79 14.44 10.99
C ASN A 112 -5.04 14.54 9.65
N PHE A 113 -3.75 14.90 9.67
CA PHE A 113 -2.94 15.05 8.47
C PHE A 113 -1.48 14.60 8.68
N ASP A 114 -1.00 13.71 7.83
CA ASP A 114 0.39 13.26 7.78
C ASP A 114 0.97 13.36 6.35
N ILE A 115 2.30 13.40 6.26
CA ILE A 115 3.02 13.43 4.99
C ILE A 115 3.96 12.23 4.95
N ASN A 116 4.02 11.54 3.81
CA ASN A 116 5.02 10.53 3.49
C ASN A 116 5.81 10.93 2.24
N VAL A 117 7.13 10.84 2.30
CA VAL A 117 8.02 11.03 1.15
C VAL A 117 8.69 9.70 0.82
N SER A 118 8.62 9.28 -0.44
CA SER A 118 9.19 8.03 -0.91
C SER A 118 10.32 8.25 -1.89
N PHE A 119 11.43 7.53 -1.67
CA PHE A 119 12.61 7.51 -2.52
C PHE A 119 12.84 6.10 -3.04
N SER A 120 13.41 5.97 -4.24
CA SER A 120 13.80 4.67 -4.76
C SER A 120 15.08 4.72 -5.57
N GLY A 121 15.78 3.59 -5.58
CA GLY A 121 16.94 3.35 -6.44
C GLY A 121 16.88 1.94 -6.97
N ILE A 122 17.27 1.75 -8.23
CA ILE A 122 17.16 0.46 -8.92
C ILE A 122 18.47 0.18 -9.62
N SER A 123 18.93 -1.07 -9.52
CA SER A 123 19.98 -1.64 -10.36
C SER A 123 19.44 -2.87 -11.06
N ASN A 124 19.68 -2.96 -12.35
CA ASN A 124 19.14 -3.95 -13.27
C ASN A 124 20.29 -4.70 -13.94
N TRP A 125 20.15 -6.01 -14.07
CA TRP A 125 21.08 -6.88 -14.79
C TRP A 125 20.33 -7.80 -15.73
N GLN A 126 20.74 -7.81 -16.99
CA GLN A 126 20.18 -8.71 -18.00
C GLN A 126 21.22 -8.96 -19.09
N ASN A 127 21.41 -10.22 -19.45
CA ASN A 127 22.24 -10.62 -20.60
C ASN A 127 23.68 -10.05 -20.57
N GLY A 128 24.31 -10.03 -19.38
CA GLY A 128 25.65 -9.46 -19.17
C GLY A 128 25.72 -7.92 -19.16
N HIS A 129 24.61 -7.23 -19.43
CA HIS A 129 24.50 -5.78 -19.31
C HIS A 129 23.97 -5.37 -17.93
N HIS A 130 24.36 -4.18 -17.50
CA HIS A 130 23.88 -3.56 -16.27
C HIS A 130 23.36 -2.15 -16.55
N GLY A 131 22.45 -1.69 -15.71
CA GLY A 131 21.94 -0.32 -15.73
C GLY A 131 21.24 -0.02 -14.41
N GLY A 132 20.93 1.24 -14.15
CA GLY A 132 20.30 1.62 -12.90
C GLY A 132 20.35 3.12 -12.66
N GLY A 133 19.92 3.53 -11.48
CA GLY A 133 19.82 4.92 -11.06
C GLY A 133 18.72 5.15 -10.04
N PHE A 134 18.52 6.42 -9.70
CA PHE A 134 17.42 6.85 -8.85
C PHE A 134 16.09 6.77 -9.59
N GLY A 135 15.06 6.34 -8.89
CA GLY A 135 13.70 6.35 -9.41
C GLY A 135 13.02 7.70 -9.24
N ASP A 136 11.72 7.72 -9.55
CA ASP A 136 10.86 8.86 -9.33
C ASP A 136 10.63 9.08 -7.81
N ILE A 137 10.56 10.35 -7.41
CA ILE A 137 10.28 10.75 -6.02
C ILE A 137 8.77 10.87 -5.84
N GLY A 138 8.24 10.32 -4.74
CA GLY A 138 6.82 10.43 -4.39
C GLY A 138 6.61 11.27 -3.14
N VAL A 139 5.53 12.06 -3.12
CA VAL A 139 5.05 12.78 -1.94
C VAL A 139 3.58 12.45 -1.75
N THR A 140 3.22 11.96 -0.58
CA THR A 140 1.85 11.54 -0.24
C THR A 140 1.35 12.31 0.96
N GLY A 141 0.20 12.97 0.83
CA GLY A 141 -0.56 13.51 1.95
C GLY A 141 -1.64 12.52 2.39
N GLY A 142 -1.66 12.17 3.66
CA GLY A 142 -2.69 11.33 4.28
C GLY A 142 -3.68 12.18 5.07
N PHE A 143 -4.97 11.98 4.83
CA PHE A 143 -6.07 12.69 5.48
C PHE A 143 -6.96 11.71 6.22
N LEU A 144 -7.19 11.96 7.50
CA LEU A 144 -8.05 11.12 8.31
C LEU A 144 -9.52 11.26 7.89
N ILE A 145 -10.18 10.14 7.62
CA ILE A 145 -11.64 10.08 7.46
C ILE A 145 -12.28 9.56 8.74
N ASN A 146 -11.75 8.45 9.29
CA ASN A 146 -12.28 7.85 10.50
C ASN A 146 -11.16 7.28 11.36
N LYS A 147 -11.20 7.52 12.67
CA LYS A 147 -10.30 6.87 13.64
C LYS A 147 -10.82 5.47 13.94
N GLN A 148 -9.91 4.52 14.11
CA GLN A 148 -10.27 3.19 14.57
C GLN A 148 -10.93 3.26 15.94
N THR A 149 -12.04 2.54 16.11
CA THR A 149 -12.68 2.30 17.42
C THR A 149 -12.82 0.80 17.64
N LEU A 150 -13.53 0.35 18.67
CA LEU A 150 -13.84 -1.06 18.86
C LEU A 150 -14.67 -1.62 17.68
N TYR A 151 -15.60 -0.84 17.13
CA TYR A 151 -16.54 -1.31 16.09
C TYR A 151 -16.26 -0.75 14.69
N ALA A 152 -15.54 0.38 14.57
CA ALA A 152 -15.25 1.00 13.28
C ALA A 152 -13.76 0.85 12.88
N PRO A 153 -13.44 0.66 11.59
CA PRO A 153 -12.05 0.63 11.10
C PRO A 153 -11.48 2.05 10.99
N ALA A 154 -10.16 2.17 11.06
CA ALA A 154 -9.49 3.38 10.60
C ALA A 154 -9.73 3.53 9.09
N VAL A 155 -10.02 4.76 8.64
CA VAL A 155 -10.17 5.10 7.23
C VAL A 155 -9.34 6.33 6.93
N LYS A 156 -8.51 6.25 5.89
CA LYS A 156 -7.60 7.31 5.46
C LYS A 156 -7.72 7.54 3.96
N LEU A 157 -7.90 8.79 3.56
CA LEU A 157 -7.74 9.23 2.17
C LEU A 157 -6.28 9.60 1.94
N THR A 158 -5.69 9.14 0.85
CA THR A 158 -4.34 9.56 0.44
C THR A 158 -4.40 10.27 -0.91
N ILE A 159 -3.60 11.32 -1.03
CA ILE A 159 -3.32 11.98 -2.30
C ILE A 159 -1.81 11.95 -2.49
N SER A 160 -1.35 11.24 -3.51
CA SER A 160 0.07 11.06 -3.81
C SER A 160 0.43 11.70 -5.15
N GLU A 161 1.54 12.43 -5.19
CA GLU A 161 2.13 12.98 -6.41
C GLU A 161 3.52 12.38 -6.61
N THR A 162 3.74 11.81 -7.79
CA THR A 162 5.03 11.26 -8.22
C THR A 162 5.69 12.22 -9.20
N PHE A 163 6.90 12.67 -8.86
CA PHE A 163 7.72 13.59 -9.65
C PHE A 163 8.69 12.81 -10.54
N PRO A 164 8.77 13.11 -11.85
CA PRO A 164 9.57 12.35 -12.81
C PRO A 164 11.07 12.67 -12.72
N THR A 165 11.71 12.28 -11.63
CA THR A 165 13.15 12.49 -11.36
C THR A 165 14.02 11.35 -11.88
N GLY A 166 13.45 10.18 -12.13
CA GLY A 166 14.16 9.03 -12.67
C GLY A 166 14.49 9.18 -14.15
N SER A 167 15.44 8.38 -14.61
CA SER A 167 15.84 8.32 -16.01
C SER A 167 14.76 7.62 -16.85
N TYR A 168 14.30 8.26 -17.92
CA TYR A 168 13.23 7.72 -18.77
C TYR A 168 13.47 7.87 -20.28
N LYS A 169 14.47 8.65 -20.73
CA LYS A 169 14.75 8.94 -22.14
C LYS A 169 16.25 8.94 -22.42
N SER A 170 16.62 8.83 -23.70
CA SER A 170 18.01 8.72 -24.14
C SER A 170 18.72 7.51 -23.51
N LEU A 171 17.99 6.41 -23.39
CA LEU A 171 18.50 5.16 -22.83
C LEU A 171 19.50 4.51 -23.79
N ASN A 172 20.29 3.56 -23.27
CA ASN A 172 21.25 2.79 -24.06
C ASN A 172 20.54 2.13 -25.28
N ASN A 173 21.23 2.12 -26.41
CA ASN A 173 20.72 1.62 -27.69
C ASN A 173 20.68 0.08 -27.79
N ASN A 174 21.10 -0.64 -26.74
CA ASN A 174 21.00 -2.10 -26.67
C ASN A 174 19.56 -2.62 -26.58
N GLY A 175 18.56 -1.74 -26.45
CA GLY A 175 17.13 -2.09 -26.43
C GLY A 175 16.65 -2.75 -25.14
N LEU A 176 17.53 -2.95 -24.15
CA LEU A 176 17.18 -3.60 -22.88
C LEU A 176 16.59 -2.62 -21.85
N ASN A 177 16.72 -1.31 -22.08
CA ASN A 177 16.20 -0.25 -21.20
C ASN A 177 16.58 -0.40 -19.72
N LEU A 178 17.73 -1.01 -19.41
CA LEU A 178 18.17 -1.29 -18.03
C LEU A 178 18.40 -0.03 -17.19
N SER A 179 18.58 1.13 -17.83
CA SER A 179 18.69 2.44 -17.16
C SER A 179 17.37 3.20 -17.09
N ALA A 180 16.24 2.59 -17.47
CA ALA A 180 14.92 3.15 -17.22
C ALA A 180 14.58 2.99 -15.73
N THR A 181 14.61 4.09 -14.99
CA THR A 181 14.32 4.11 -13.55
C THR A 181 13.10 4.94 -13.20
N GLY A 182 12.60 5.76 -14.13
CA GLY A 182 11.39 6.56 -13.98
C GLY A 182 10.48 6.50 -15.19
N ALA A 183 9.25 6.97 -15.02
CA ALA A 183 8.25 7.06 -16.07
C ALA A 183 8.43 8.33 -16.94
N GLY A 184 9.03 9.38 -16.38
CA GLY A 184 9.09 10.68 -17.05
C GLY A 184 7.77 11.46 -17.03
N ALA A 185 6.73 10.91 -16.38
CA ALA A 185 5.42 11.50 -16.22
C ALA A 185 5.18 11.91 -14.76
N TYR A 186 4.64 13.11 -14.55
CA TYR A 186 3.93 13.40 -13.31
C TYR A 186 2.75 12.44 -13.17
N SER A 187 2.55 11.90 -11.97
CA SER A 187 1.43 11.01 -11.69
C SER A 187 0.78 11.33 -10.35
N THR A 188 -0.54 11.56 -10.37
CA THR A 188 -1.35 11.79 -9.19
C THR A 188 -2.16 10.54 -8.88
N GLN A 189 -2.07 10.02 -7.65
CA GLN A 189 -2.87 8.91 -7.16
C GLN A 189 -3.82 9.37 -6.05
N PHE A 190 -5.08 8.98 -6.17
CA PHE A 190 -6.07 9.06 -5.10
C PHE A 190 -6.23 7.68 -4.49
N GLY A 191 -6.04 7.56 -3.18
CA GLY A 191 -6.09 6.29 -2.47
C GLY A 191 -7.05 6.32 -1.29
N LEU A 192 -7.66 5.17 -0.99
CA LEU A 192 -8.50 4.97 0.18
C LEU A 192 -8.01 3.74 0.93
N GLY A 193 -7.49 3.96 2.13
CA GLY A 193 -6.97 2.92 3.01
C GLY A 193 -7.93 2.63 4.17
N PHE A 194 -7.99 1.36 4.56
CA PHE A 194 -8.71 0.84 5.70
C PHE A 194 -7.76 0.04 6.57
N SER A 195 -7.91 0.13 7.89
CA SER A 195 -7.18 -0.75 8.81
C SER A 195 -8.03 -1.08 10.03
N LYS A 196 -7.94 -2.33 10.48
CA LYS A 196 -8.67 -2.80 11.64
C LYS A 196 -7.88 -3.84 12.41
N VAL A 197 -7.55 -3.50 13.66
CA VAL A 197 -7.11 -4.50 14.65
C VAL A 197 -8.32 -5.19 15.26
N ILE A 198 -8.33 -6.52 15.21
CA ILE A 198 -9.36 -7.42 15.72
C ILE A 198 -8.77 -8.14 16.93
N LEU A 199 -9.32 -7.84 18.11
CA LEU A 199 -8.88 -8.41 19.40
C LEU A 199 -9.85 -9.45 19.96
N TRP A 200 -11.10 -9.47 19.47
CA TRP A 200 -12.19 -10.25 20.06
C TRP A 200 -12.47 -11.58 19.35
N ALA A 201 -11.77 -11.90 18.26
CA ALA A 201 -11.99 -13.14 17.51
C ALA A 201 -11.14 -14.31 18.01
N THR A 202 -9.93 -14.03 18.50
CA THR A 202 -8.92 -15.02 18.92
C THR A 202 -8.21 -14.54 20.19
N GLU A 203 -7.38 -15.38 20.82
CA GLU A 203 -6.43 -14.92 21.87
C GLU A 203 -5.23 -14.18 21.25
N HIS A 204 -5.06 -14.29 19.94
CA HIS A 204 -4.02 -13.66 19.14
C HIS A 204 -4.58 -12.46 18.35
N PRO A 205 -4.12 -11.23 18.60
CA PRO A 205 -4.50 -10.06 17.82
C PRO A 205 -4.24 -10.23 16.32
N MET A 206 -5.21 -9.78 15.51
CA MET A 206 -5.09 -9.76 14.06
C MET A 206 -5.23 -8.34 13.55
N ASN A 207 -4.50 -7.97 12.51
CA ASN A 207 -4.69 -6.69 11.83
C ASN A 207 -5.02 -6.93 10.36
N VAL A 208 -6.08 -6.26 9.89
CA VAL A 208 -6.56 -6.36 8.52
C VAL A 208 -6.45 -5.00 7.88
N ARG A 209 -5.87 -4.95 6.68
CA ARG A 209 -5.69 -3.73 5.90
C ARG A 209 -6.27 -3.91 4.51
N CYS A 210 -6.89 -2.86 3.99
CA CYS A 210 -7.31 -2.80 2.60
C CYS A 210 -6.90 -1.46 2.01
N PHE A 211 -6.47 -1.44 0.77
CA PHE A 211 -6.16 -0.21 0.05
C PHE A 211 -6.72 -0.24 -1.37
N PHE A 212 -7.30 0.87 -1.81
CA PHE A 212 -7.74 1.07 -3.18
C PHE A 212 -7.12 2.35 -3.72
N GLY A 213 -6.42 2.28 -4.85
CA GLY A 213 -5.77 3.42 -5.47
C GLY A 213 -6.18 3.60 -6.93
N TYR A 214 -6.29 4.85 -7.37
CA TYR A 214 -6.43 5.19 -8.79
C TYR A 214 -5.46 6.30 -9.18
N GLN A 215 -4.57 5.99 -10.12
CA GLN A 215 -3.47 6.83 -10.56
C GLN A 215 -3.69 7.38 -11.97
N LEU A 216 -3.45 8.68 -12.12
CA LEU A 216 -3.53 9.44 -13.37
C LEU A 216 -2.13 9.96 -13.71
N SER A 217 -1.61 9.64 -14.89
CA SER A 217 -0.30 10.11 -15.34
C SER A 217 -0.42 11.16 -16.44
N THR A 218 0.50 12.11 -16.49
CA THR A 218 0.57 13.16 -17.54
C THR A 218 1.15 12.65 -18.86
N VAL A 219 1.08 13.47 -19.91
CA VAL A 219 1.69 13.15 -21.22
C VAL A 219 3.18 13.47 -21.20
N VAL A 220 4.00 12.57 -21.74
CA VAL A 220 5.46 12.69 -21.77
C VAL A 220 5.93 12.85 -23.21
N ASN A 221 6.90 13.75 -23.45
CA ASN A 221 7.60 13.82 -24.73
C ASN A 221 8.80 12.88 -24.70
N VAL A 222 8.91 12.01 -25.71
CA VAL A 222 9.94 10.97 -25.79
C VAL A 222 10.73 11.10 -27.08
N LYS A 223 12.03 10.78 -27.00
CA LYS A 223 12.96 10.75 -28.13
C LYS A 223 13.91 9.57 -28.00
N GLY A 224 14.27 8.96 -29.12
CA GLY A 224 15.13 7.77 -29.15
C GLY A 224 14.59 6.62 -28.29
N PHE A 225 15.50 5.84 -27.72
CA PHE A 225 15.18 4.81 -26.74
C PHE A 225 14.73 5.43 -25.41
N HIS A 226 13.61 4.95 -24.89
CA HIS A 226 12.95 5.49 -23.70
C HIS A 226 12.20 4.39 -22.93
N ALA A 227 11.72 4.70 -21.73
CA ALA A 227 11.11 3.73 -20.81
C ALA A 227 9.86 3.00 -21.37
N TYR A 228 9.27 3.54 -22.44
CA TYR A 228 8.10 2.96 -23.13
C TYR A 228 8.46 2.27 -24.45
N GLY A 229 9.76 2.04 -24.73
CA GLY A 229 10.28 1.47 -25.96
C GLY A 229 10.95 2.51 -26.86
N GLY A 230 10.62 2.48 -28.15
CA GLY A 230 11.21 3.35 -29.17
C GLY A 230 12.53 2.82 -29.74
N GLY A 231 12.93 3.39 -30.87
CA GLY A 231 14.15 3.03 -31.59
C GLY A 231 14.93 4.24 -32.12
N PHE A 232 15.82 3.99 -33.06
CA PHE A 232 16.59 5.01 -33.75
C PHE A 232 15.66 5.99 -34.48
N GLY A 233 15.82 7.29 -34.24
CA GLY A 233 14.98 8.33 -34.82
C GLY A 233 13.59 8.49 -34.19
N CYS A 234 13.30 7.79 -33.07
CA CYS A 234 12.04 7.93 -32.37
C CYS A 234 11.81 9.37 -31.89
N ASN A 235 10.61 9.91 -32.12
CA ASN A 235 10.17 11.20 -31.61
C ASN A 235 8.64 11.23 -31.52
N GLY A 236 8.10 11.46 -30.33
CA GLY A 236 6.66 11.47 -30.12
C GLY A 236 6.23 11.79 -28.70
N LYS A 237 4.96 11.53 -28.43
CA LYS A 237 4.31 11.70 -27.14
C LYS A 237 3.77 10.36 -26.64
N VAL A 238 3.98 10.09 -25.36
CA VAL A 238 3.41 8.93 -24.66
C VAL A 238 2.42 9.43 -23.62
N LYS A 239 1.22 8.85 -23.61
CA LYS A 239 0.26 8.95 -22.51
C LYS A 239 0.23 7.60 -21.79
N PRO A 240 0.89 7.47 -20.63
CA PRO A 240 0.78 6.27 -19.81
C PRO A 240 -0.68 6.00 -19.45
N GLY A 241 -1.04 4.73 -19.38
CA GLY A 241 -2.37 4.34 -18.93
C GLY A 241 -2.59 4.68 -17.46
N ASN A 242 -3.83 4.98 -17.11
CA ASN A 242 -4.22 5.10 -15.70
C ASN A 242 -4.14 3.72 -15.04
N THR A 243 -3.77 3.70 -13.76
CA THR A 243 -3.59 2.46 -12.98
C THR A 243 -4.61 2.41 -11.85
N PHE A 244 -5.27 1.27 -11.71
CA PHE A 244 -6.03 0.91 -10.51
C PHE A 244 -5.21 -0.09 -9.69
N SER A 245 -5.19 0.09 -8.36
CA SER A 245 -4.58 -0.84 -7.42
C SER A 245 -5.57 -1.22 -6.33
N ALA A 246 -5.53 -2.48 -5.91
CA ALA A 246 -6.32 -3.01 -4.82
C ALA A 246 -5.46 -4.00 -4.03
N ASP A 247 -5.21 -3.67 -2.76
CA ASP A 247 -4.32 -4.41 -1.90
C ASP A 247 -5.06 -4.85 -0.63
N PHE A 248 -4.77 -6.04 -0.16
CA PHE A 248 -5.29 -6.61 1.07
C PHE A 248 -4.15 -7.17 1.89
N GLY A 249 -4.02 -6.70 3.13
CA GLY A 249 -3.02 -7.13 4.08
C GLY A 249 -3.68 -7.84 5.26
N TYR A 250 -3.12 -8.97 5.66
CA TYR A 250 -3.53 -9.69 6.86
C TYR A 250 -2.31 -10.01 7.72
N GLU A 251 -2.36 -9.60 8.98
CA GLU A 251 -1.32 -9.79 9.97
C GLU A 251 -1.89 -10.59 11.15
N TYR A 252 -1.19 -11.64 11.59
CA TYR A 252 -1.54 -12.49 12.72
C TYR A 252 -0.40 -12.50 13.73
N SER A 253 -0.65 -12.00 14.94
CA SER A 253 0.38 -11.89 15.98
C SER A 253 0.44 -13.17 16.83
N PHE A 254 1.58 -13.86 16.82
CA PHE A 254 1.81 -15.01 17.70
C PHE A 254 2.07 -14.56 19.14
N ASN A 255 2.81 -13.48 19.31
CA ASN A 255 3.06 -12.77 20.56
C ASN A 255 3.38 -11.30 20.24
N GLU A 256 3.81 -10.51 21.22
CA GLU A 256 4.14 -9.09 21.02
C GLU A 256 5.23 -8.87 19.96
N ASN A 257 6.16 -9.81 19.82
CA ASN A 257 7.32 -9.67 18.95
C ASN A 257 7.10 -10.27 17.55
N TRP A 258 6.44 -11.43 17.45
CA TRP A 258 6.33 -12.21 16.22
C TRP A 258 4.97 -12.08 15.55
N VAL A 259 4.98 -11.73 14.26
CA VAL A 259 3.77 -11.60 13.44
C VAL A 259 3.97 -12.33 12.11
N ALA A 260 2.98 -13.11 11.68
CA ALA A 260 2.90 -13.58 10.30
C ALA A 260 2.07 -12.59 9.47
N ALA A 261 2.54 -12.23 8.29
CA ALA A 261 1.85 -11.30 7.41
C ALA A 261 1.64 -11.91 6.01
N LEU A 262 0.56 -11.50 5.36
CA LEU A 262 0.27 -11.82 3.97
C LEU A 262 -0.32 -10.59 3.27
N ASP A 263 0.30 -10.20 2.16
CA ASP A 263 -0.32 -9.28 1.20
C ASP A 263 -0.91 -10.03 0.00
N VAL A 264 -2.07 -9.57 -0.45
CA VAL A 264 -2.66 -9.85 -1.76
C VAL A 264 -2.74 -8.54 -2.52
N VAL A 265 -2.02 -8.45 -3.64
CA VAL A 265 -1.79 -7.19 -4.36
C VAL A 265 -2.28 -7.35 -5.79
N TYR A 266 -3.23 -6.53 -6.20
CA TYR A 266 -3.77 -6.48 -7.54
C TYR A 266 -3.54 -5.11 -8.18
N SER A 267 -3.05 -5.09 -9.41
CA SER A 267 -2.96 -3.87 -10.21
C SER A 267 -3.47 -4.09 -11.62
N ALA A 268 -4.11 -3.06 -12.18
CA ALA A 268 -4.60 -3.03 -13.53
C ALA A 268 -4.26 -1.68 -14.18
N THR A 269 -3.58 -1.71 -15.31
CA THR A 269 -3.12 -0.52 -16.01
C THR A 269 -3.73 -0.48 -17.41
N ASN A 270 -4.35 0.65 -17.73
CA ASN A 270 -4.86 0.89 -19.07
C ASN A 270 -3.73 0.92 -20.11
N ARG A 271 -4.09 0.78 -21.39
CA ARG A 271 -3.10 0.84 -22.47
C ARG A 271 -2.32 2.16 -22.44
N THR A 272 -1.01 2.09 -22.64
CA THR A 272 -0.16 3.25 -22.85
C THR A 272 -0.20 3.64 -24.33
N LYS A 273 -0.65 4.86 -24.61
CA LYS A 273 -0.84 5.36 -25.98
C LYS A 273 0.39 6.11 -26.43
N PHE A 274 0.92 5.75 -27.59
CA PHE A 274 1.99 6.48 -28.26
C PHE A 274 1.47 7.23 -29.48
N HIS A 275 1.96 8.44 -29.72
CA HIS A 275 1.68 9.23 -30.91
C HIS A 275 2.96 9.89 -31.43
N GLY A 276 3.35 9.58 -32.67
CA GLY A 276 4.56 10.11 -33.29
C GLY A 276 5.28 9.05 -34.11
N ASN A 277 6.56 9.28 -34.39
CA ASN A 277 7.43 8.31 -35.05
C ASN A 277 8.09 7.42 -34.00
N ALA A 278 7.80 6.12 -33.99
CA ALA A 278 8.40 5.17 -33.05
C ALA A 278 9.88 4.88 -33.37
N GLY A 279 10.36 5.27 -34.56
CA GLY A 279 11.71 4.98 -35.03
C GLY A 279 11.86 3.55 -35.53
N LEU A 280 13.11 3.17 -35.78
CA LEU A 280 13.49 1.85 -36.28
C LEU A 280 14.34 1.10 -35.26
N THR A 281 14.19 -0.22 -35.22
CA THR A 281 15.11 -1.12 -34.50
C THR A 281 16.45 -1.22 -35.25
N ALA A 282 17.44 -1.90 -34.65
CA ALA A 282 18.72 -2.16 -35.31
C ALA A 282 18.60 -2.96 -36.62
N SER A 283 17.52 -3.73 -36.80
CA SER A 283 17.23 -4.49 -38.03
C SER A 283 16.46 -3.69 -39.08
N GLY A 284 16.18 -2.40 -38.84
CA GLY A 284 15.44 -1.54 -39.77
C GLY A 284 13.92 -1.75 -39.76
N THR A 285 13.39 -2.54 -38.83
CA THR A 285 11.94 -2.71 -38.62
C THR A 285 11.37 -1.61 -37.72
N PRO A 286 10.08 -1.23 -37.85
CA PRO A 286 9.45 -0.27 -36.95
C PRO A 286 9.60 -0.69 -35.48
N ALA A 287 10.09 0.20 -34.63
CA ALA A 287 10.18 -0.05 -33.21
C ALA A 287 8.80 0.03 -32.52
N SER A 288 8.64 -0.67 -31.40
CA SER A 288 7.43 -0.59 -30.58
C SER A 288 7.53 0.53 -29.56
N SER A 289 6.47 1.33 -29.43
CA SER A 289 6.34 2.32 -28.35
C SER A 289 4.94 2.26 -27.73
N GLY A 290 4.89 2.23 -26.41
CA GLY A 290 3.66 2.04 -25.63
C GLY A 290 3.37 0.57 -25.34
N SER A 291 2.21 0.33 -24.73
CA SER A 291 1.83 -0.99 -24.22
C SER A 291 0.32 -1.20 -24.25
N GLY A 292 -0.11 -2.45 -24.31
CA GLY A 292 -1.51 -2.83 -24.15
C GLY A 292 -2.01 -2.65 -22.71
N TYR A 293 -3.28 -2.94 -22.49
CA TYR A 293 -3.79 -3.11 -21.12
C TYR A 293 -3.02 -4.22 -20.42
N SER A 294 -2.69 -4.03 -19.14
CA SER A 294 -2.04 -5.05 -18.31
C SER A 294 -2.74 -5.19 -16.97
N ASP A 295 -2.65 -6.40 -16.40
CA ASP A 295 -3.02 -6.65 -15.01
C ASP A 295 -2.06 -7.64 -14.36
N ASN A 296 -1.97 -7.59 -13.04
CA ASN A 296 -1.16 -8.52 -12.26
C ASN A 296 -1.76 -8.72 -10.87
N LEU A 297 -1.84 -9.97 -10.45
CA LEU A 297 -2.16 -10.41 -9.10
C LEU A 297 -0.92 -11.09 -8.51
N SER A 298 -0.59 -10.75 -7.28
CA SER A 298 0.57 -11.26 -6.58
C SER A 298 0.29 -11.46 -5.10
N PHE A 299 1.08 -12.33 -4.48
CA PHE A 299 1.04 -12.60 -3.04
C PHE A 299 2.39 -12.28 -2.41
N ALA A 300 2.39 -11.73 -1.20
CA ALA A 300 3.60 -11.48 -0.43
C ALA A 300 3.48 -12.01 1.01
N PRO A 301 3.77 -13.30 1.26
CA PRO A 301 3.88 -13.84 2.60
C PRO A 301 5.17 -13.35 3.29
N ALA A 302 5.08 -13.03 4.57
CA ALA A 302 6.19 -12.49 5.35
C ALA A 302 6.09 -12.85 6.84
N ILE A 303 7.19 -12.65 7.55
CA ILE A 303 7.29 -12.73 9.00
C ILE A 303 7.90 -11.44 9.53
N GLU A 304 7.35 -10.93 10.62
CA GLU A 304 7.85 -9.79 11.36
C GLU A 304 8.49 -10.22 12.69
N TYR A 305 9.55 -9.52 13.06
CA TYR A 305 10.10 -9.53 14.41
C TYR A 305 10.24 -8.10 14.92
N ASN A 306 9.56 -7.81 16.02
CA ASN A 306 9.50 -6.49 16.63
C ASN A 306 10.30 -6.51 17.94
N TRP A 307 11.40 -5.74 18.02
CA TRP A 307 12.16 -5.58 19.26
C TRP A 307 11.47 -4.64 20.25
N SER A 308 10.68 -3.69 19.73
CA SER A 308 9.92 -2.71 20.50
C SER A 308 8.77 -2.16 19.65
N PRO A 309 7.86 -1.34 20.22
CA PRO A 309 6.84 -0.64 19.44
C PRO A 309 7.40 0.31 18.37
N LYS A 310 8.70 0.63 18.41
CA LYS A 310 9.37 1.61 17.53
C LYS A 310 10.39 0.98 16.58
N LEU A 311 10.70 -0.31 16.74
CA LEU A 311 11.74 -0.99 15.98
C LEU A 311 11.29 -2.40 15.65
N GLY A 312 11.14 -2.68 14.37
CA GLY A 312 10.76 -3.98 13.87
C GLY A 312 11.33 -4.25 12.49
N LEU A 313 11.46 -5.53 12.16
CA LEU A 313 11.96 -6.02 10.90
C LEU A 313 10.93 -6.95 10.29
N ILE A 314 10.70 -6.81 8.99
CA ILE A 314 9.87 -7.72 8.22
C ILE A 314 10.70 -8.29 7.07
N ALA A 315 10.55 -9.59 6.83
CA ALA A 315 11.16 -10.27 5.70
C ALA A 315 10.21 -11.29 5.10
N GLY A 316 10.23 -11.44 3.79
CA GLY A 316 9.33 -12.35 3.10
C GLY A 316 9.60 -12.48 1.61
N GLY A 317 8.69 -13.18 0.94
CA GLY A 317 8.70 -13.36 -0.50
C GLY A 317 7.60 -12.56 -1.17
N TRP A 318 7.76 -12.21 -2.44
CA TRP A 318 6.72 -11.61 -3.27
C TRP A 318 6.76 -12.17 -4.67
N PHE A 319 5.64 -12.71 -5.15
CA PHE A 319 5.60 -13.38 -6.45
C PHE A 319 4.25 -13.20 -7.12
N SER A 320 4.25 -13.12 -8.45
CA SER A 320 3.03 -13.04 -9.23
C SER A 320 2.42 -14.41 -9.50
N VAL A 321 1.09 -14.47 -9.40
CA VAL A 321 0.32 -15.70 -9.56
C VAL A 321 -0.56 -15.68 -10.81
N TYR A 322 -0.95 -14.49 -11.25
CA TYR A 322 -1.82 -14.30 -12.41
C TYR A 322 -1.60 -12.93 -13.02
N GLY A 323 -1.69 -12.82 -14.35
CA GLY A 323 -1.55 -11.53 -15.00
C GLY A 323 -1.79 -11.56 -16.51
N ARG A 324 -1.66 -10.40 -17.13
CA ARG A 324 -1.77 -10.17 -18.57
C ARG A 324 -0.85 -9.03 -18.96
N ASN A 325 -0.04 -9.23 -20.01
CA ASN A 325 0.94 -8.25 -20.48
C ASN A 325 1.79 -7.67 -19.34
N SER A 326 2.21 -8.53 -18.42
CA SER A 326 2.87 -8.18 -17.17
C SER A 326 3.96 -9.17 -16.83
N SER A 327 4.93 -8.75 -16.02
CA SER A 327 6.04 -9.60 -15.61
C SER A 327 5.56 -10.74 -14.71
N LYS A 328 6.11 -11.93 -14.95
CA LYS A 328 6.04 -13.05 -14.02
C LYS A 328 7.36 -13.15 -13.27
N TYR A 329 7.30 -12.99 -11.95
CA TYR A 329 8.49 -12.78 -11.13
C TYR A 329 8.39 -13.48 -9.78
N ALA A 330 9.53 -13.60 -9.13
CA ALA A 330 9.67 -13.91 -7.71
C ALA A 330 10.69 -12.95 -7.09
N ALA A 331 10.47 -12.55 -5.84
CA ALA A 331 11.31 -11.61 -5.14
C ALA A 331 11.48 -11.96 -3.67
N GLY A 332 12.65 -11.66 -3.12
CA GLY A 332 12.89 -11.59 -1.69
C GLY A 332 12.84 -10.14 -1.23
N ILE A 333 12.20 -9.89 -0.08
CA ILE A 333 12.03 -8.55 0.47
C ILE A 333 12.48 -8.56 1.93
N ILE A 334 13.20 -7.51 2.32
CA ILE A 334 13.52 -7.22 3.72
C ILE A 334 13.32 -5.73 3.99
N SER A 335 12.79 -5.41 5.15
CA SER A 335 12.58 -4.04 5.58
C SER A 335 12.75 -3.88 7.08
N LEU A 336 13.15 -2.67 7.48
CA LEU A 336 13.32 -2.27 8.88
C LEU A 336 12.44 -1.04 9.13
N THR A 337 11.52 -1.11 10.08
CA THR A 337 10.75 0.05 10.54
C THR A 337 11.42 0.68 11.75
N ILE A 338 11.65 1.99 11.67
CA ILE A 338 12.19 2.81 12.76
C ILE A 338 11.24 3.98 13.00
N SER A 339 10.67 4.06 14.19
CA SER A 339 9.79 5.16 14.60
C SER A 339 10.48 6.06 15.62
N TYR A 340 10.27 7.36 15.51
CA TYR A 340 10.90 8.40 16.34
C TYR A 340 9.92 9.53 16.67
N PRO A 341 10.12 10.27 17.78
CA PRO A 341 9.50 11.58 17.98
C PRO A 341 10.01 12.60 16.94
#